data_AF-A0A948AQ58-F1
#
_entry.id   AF-A0A948AQ58-F1
#
_cell.length_a   1.000
_cell.length_b   1.000
_cell.length_c   1.000
_cell.angle_alpha   90.00
_cell.angle_beta   90.00
_cell.angle_gamma   90.00
#
_symmetry.space_group_name_H-M   'P 1'
#
loop_
_entity.id
_entity.type
_entity.pdbx_description
1 polymer ?
#
loop_
_entity_poly.entity_id
_entity_poly.type
_entity_poly.pdbx_seq_one_letter_code
_entity_poly.pdbx_strand_id
1 'polypeptide(L)'
;MPDLHTMTRAALSAMRQALDLAPGDAVLVIGDDSTGACPDAFLAAARANGCTADLFRLPEDNRPLTTLPEGMLDLLEGRDVIINAIAGRSDEIPFRLQWIHAIEA
;
A
#
# COMPACT_ATOMS: atom_id res chain seq x y z
N MET A 1 8.46 -18.31 -7.76
CA MET A 1 7.72 -17.06 -7.56
C MET A 1 7.67 -16.33 -8.90
N PRO A 2 6.54 -15.70 -9.28
CA PRO A 2 6.50 -14.87 -10.48
C PRO A 2 7.54 -13.76 -10.39
N ASP A 3 8.14 -13.40 -11.52
CA ASP A 3 9.07 -12.28 -11.60
C ASP A 3 8.34 -10.93 -11.41
N LEU A 4 9.09 -9.89 -11.05
CA LEU A 4 8.55 -8.56 -10.75
C LEU A 4 7.82 -7.94 -11.95
N HIS A 5 8.22 -8.24 -13.18
CA HIS A 5 7.55 -7.70 -14.37
C HIS A 5 6.14 -8.28 -14.53
N THR A 6 5.99 -9.59 -14.34
CA THR A 6 4.69 -10.27 -14.33
C THR A 6 3.80 -9.72 -13.21
N MET A 7 4.34 -9.55 -11.99
CA MET A 7 3.59 -8.99 -10.87
C MET A 7 3.16 -7.53 -11.11
N THR A 8 4.03 -6.71 -11.70
CA THR A 8 3.75 -5.31 -12.02
C THR A 8 2.57 -5.20 -12.99
N ARG A 9 2.53 -6.05 -14.02
CA ARG A 9 1.40 -6.08 -14.98
C ARG A 9 0.08 -6.48 -14.30
N ALA A 10 0.12 -7.47 -13.42
CA ALA A 10 -1.05 -7.89 -12.66
C ALA A 10 -1.54 -6.80 -11.71
N ALA A 11 -0.62 -6.16 -10.97
CA ALA A 11 -0.90 -5.05 -10.08
C ALA A 11 -1.54 -3.87 -10.81
N LEU A 12 -1.00 -3.49 -11.98
CA LEU A 12 -1.57 -2.43 -12.80
C LEU A 12 -3.00 -2.75 -13.25
N SER A 13 -3.23 -3.99 -13.69
CA SER A 13 -4.56 -4.44 -14.09
C SER A 13 -5.55 -4.39 -12.92
N ALA A 14 -5.12 -4.80 -11.73
CA ALA A 14 -5.96 -4.76 -10.53
C ALA A 14 -6.31 -3.32 -10.14
N MET A 15 -5.33 -2.42 -10.10
CA MET A 15 -5.59 -1.01 -9.74
C MET A 15 -6.51 -0.31 -10.73
N ARG A 16 -6.33 -0.53 -12.05
CA ARG A 16 -7.21 0.07 -13.06
C ARG A 16 -8.66 -0.42 -13.01
N GLN A 17 -8.87 -1.68 -12.61
CA GLN A 17 -10.22 -2.27 -12.61
C GLN A 17 -10.95 -2.07 -11.28
N ALA A 18 -10.21 -2.11 -10.16
CA ALA A 18 -10.81 -2.04 -8.83
C ALA A 18 -10.84 -0.63 -8.25
N LEU A 19 -9.92 0.23 -8.67
CA LEU A 19 -9.69 1.56 -8.08
C LEU A 19 -9.76 2.68 -9.13
N ASP A 20 -10.16 2.36 -10.36
CA ASP A 20 -10.23 3.30 -11.49
C ASP A 20 -8.96 4.15 -11.68
N LEU A 21 -7.78 3.57 -11.38
CA LEU A 21 -6.49 4.28 -11.37
C LEU A 21 -6.22 5.04 -12.67
N ALA A 22 -6.06 6.35 -12.57
CA ALA A 22 -5.79 7.26 -13.67
C ALA A 22 -4.35 7.81 -13.65
N PRO A 23 -3.77 8.16 -14.81
CA PRO A 23 -2.54 8.95 -14.85
C PRO A 23 -2.71 10.27 -14.09
N GLY A 24 -1.72 10.66 -13.30
CA GLY A 24 -1.77 11.85 -12.46
C GLY A 24 -2.17 11.59 -11.00
N ASP A 25 -2.82 10.46 -10.69
CA ASP A 25 -3.19 10.11 -9.31
C ASP A 25 -1.95 10.07 -8.40
N ALA A 26 -2.14 10.44 -7.14
CA ALA A 26 -1.18 10.29 -6.06
C ALA A 26 -1.47 8.99 -5.28
N VAL A 27 -0.59 8.01 -5.45
CA VAL A 27 -0.73 6.67 -4.88
C VAL A 27 0.16 6.50 -3.65
N LEU A 28 -0.41 5.95 -2.57
CA LEU A 28 0.35 5.49 -1.42
C LEU A 28 0.25 3.96 -1.33
N VAL A 29 1.39 3.27 -1.36
CA VAL A 29 1.47 1.83 -1.12
C VAL A 29 1.97 1.60 0.29
N ILE A 30 1.21 0.85 1.09
CA ILE A 30 1.62 0.35 2.39
C ILE A 30 2.02 -1.11 2.24
N GLY A 31 3.24 -1.44 2.67
CA GLY A 31 3.80 -2.79 2.59
C GLY A 31 4.38 -3.26 3.92
N ASP A 32 4.60 -4.56 4.02
CA ASP A 32 5.44 -5.15 5.07
C ASP A 32 6.37 -6.20 4.46
N ASP A 33 7.39 -6.64 5.20
CA ASP A 33 8.42 -7.53 4.64
C ASP A 33 7.86 -8.92 4.33
N SER A 34 6.82 -9.33 5.07
CA SER A 34 6.17 -10.62 4.89
C SER A 34 5.39 -10.75 3.57
N THR A 35 5.04 -9.64 2.93
CA THR A 35 4.42 -9.62 1.59
C THR A 35 5.42 -9.65 0.44
N GLY A 36 6.72 -9.67 0.73
CA GLY A 36 7.79 -9.76 -0.26
C GLY A 36 7.72 -8.63 -1.30
N ALA A 37 7.73 -9.02 -2.58
CA ALA A 37 7.77 -8.08 -3.72
C ALA A 37 6.40 -7.48 -4.10
N CYS A 38 5.33 -7.80 -3.37
CA CYS A 38 3.99 -7.32 -3.69
C CYS A 38 3.88 -5.77 -3.63
N PRO A 39 4.36 -5.09 -2.58
CA PRO A 39 4.30 -3.63 -2.51
C PRO A 39 5.13 -2.96 -3.62
N ASP A 40 6.29 -3.53 -3.95
CA ASP A 40 7.15 -3.01 -5.02
C ASP A 40 6.49 -3.13 -6.40
N ALA A 41 5.74 -4.22 -6.63
CA ALA A 41 5.01 -4.41 -7.86
C ALA A 41 3.89 -3.37 -8.03
N PHE A 42 3.16 -3.04 -6.96
CA PHE A 42 2.15 -1.98 -6.98
C PHE A 42 2.77 -0.60 -7.18
N LEU A 43 3.88 -0.31 -6.49
CA LEU A 43 4.63 0.94 -6.65
C LEU A 43 5.11 1.12 -8.10
N ALA A 44 5.74 0.09 -8.66
CA ALA A 44 6.23 0.10 -10.04
C ALA A 44 5.08 0.25 -11.04
N ALA A 45 3.95 -0.42 -10.80
CA ALA A 45 2.78 -0.36 -11.66
C ALA A 45 2.15 1.03 -11.68
N ALA A 46 2.00 1.68 -10.52
CA ALA A 46 1.47 3.03 -10.40
C ALA A 46 2.36 4.04 -11.15
N ARG A 47 3.68 3.98 -10.92
CA ARG A 47 4.64 4.85 -11.62
C ARG A 47 4.62 4.64 -13.14
N ALA A 48 4.55 3.39 -13.59
CA ALA A 48 4.44 3.07 -15.02
C ALA A 48 3.12 3.56 -15.65
N ASN A 49 2.07 3.80 -14.85
CA ASN A 49 0.80 4.38 -15.27
C ASN A 49 0.81 5.92 -15.33
N GLY A 50 1.92 6.57 -14.97
CA GLY A 50 2.02 8.03 -14.90
C GLY A 50 1.49 8.64 -13.60
N CYS A 51 1.34 7.84 -12.55
CA CYS A 51 0.96 8.32 -11.21
C CYS A 51 2.21 8.77 -10.43
N THR A 52 2.02 9.69 -9.47
CA THR A 52 3.01 9.86 -8.40
C THR A 52 2.78 8.74 -7.38
N ALA A 53 3.83 8.09 -6.89
CA ALA A 53 3.65 6.96 -6.00
C ALA A 53 4.77 6.82 -4.97
N ASP A 54 4.36 6.64 -3.72
CA ASP A 54 5.22 6.44 -2.56
C ASP A 54 4.95 5.09 -1.91
N LEU A 55 5.97 4.56 -1.23
CA LEU A 55 5.92 3.28 -0.52
C LEU A 55 6.31 3.50 0.94
N PHE A 56 5.43 3.11 1.85
CA PHE A 56 5.70 3.03 3.28
C PHE A 56 5.79 1.56 3.72
N ARG A 57 6.92 1.18 4.32
CA ARG A 57 7.12 -0.14 4.89
C ARG A 57 6.79 -0.09 6.38
N LEU A 58 5.87 -0.93 6.83
CA LEU A 58 5.59 -1.11 8.25
C LEU A 58 6.85 -1.61 8.97
N PRO A 59 7.16 -1.11 10.18
CA PRO A 59 8.33 -1.55 10.92
C PRO A 59 8.12 -2.98 11.44
N GLU A 60 9.08 -3.88 11.17
CA GLU A 60 9.01 -5.27 11.62
C GLU A 60 9.40 -5.45 13.10
N ASP A 61 10.33 -4.63 13.61
CA ASP A 61 10.87 -4.75 14.98
C ASP A 61 9.84 -4.52 16.10
N ASN A 62 8.66 -3.98 15.77
CA ASN A 62 7.61 -3.61 16.73
C ASN A 62 6.27 -4.31 16.47
N ARG A 63 6.29 -5.46 15.78
CA ARG A 63 5.07 -6.24 15.53
C ARG A 63 4.74 -7.17 16.72
N PRO A 64 3.45 -7.41 17.04
CA PRO A 64 2.28 -6.88 16.33
C PRO A 64 2.02 -5.40 16.62
N LEU A 65 1.68 -4.66 15.57
CA LEU A 65 1.29 -3.26 15.71
C LEU A 65 -0.09 -3.17 16.40
N THR A 66 -0.17 -2.38 17.46
CA THR A 66 -1.43 -2.09 18.17
C THR A 66 -1.90 -0.64 17.96
N THR A 67 -1.03 0.21 17.41
CA THR A 67 -1.29 1.61 17.06
C THR A 67 -0.68 1.92 15.70
N LEU A 68 -1.10 3.03 15.09
CA LEU A 68 -0.44 3.55 13.89
C LEU A 68 1.03 3.89 14.18
N PRO A 69 1.99 3.49 13.31
CA PRO A 69 3.35 4.00 13.34
C PRO A 69 3.41 5.53 13.22
N GLU A 70 4.44 6.12 13.83
CA GLU A 70 4.71 7.55 13.76
C GLU A 70 4.86 8.02 12.30
N GLY A 71 4.30 9.18 11.97
CA GLY A 71 4.34 9.78 10.64
C GLY A 71 3.47 9.09 9.58
N MET A 72 2.82 7.96 9.88
CA MET A 72 1.99 7.25 8.89
C MET A 72 0.76 8.07 8.46
N LEU A 73 0.17 8.84 9.38
CA LEU A 73 -0.97 9.70 9.08
C LEU A 73 -0.61 10.86 8.15
N ASP A 74 0.59 11.40 8.28
CA ASP A 74 1.06 12.53 7.46
C ASP A 74 1.19 12.14 5.97
N LEU A 75 1.25 10.83 5.69
CA LEU A 75 1.32 10.31 4.31
C LEU A 75 -0.01 10.35 3.57
N LEU A 76 -1.14 10.52 4.28
CA LEU A 76 -2.48 10.51 3.70
C LEU A 76 -2.79 11.80 2.94
N GLU A 77 -2.16 12.91 3.30
CA GLU A 77 -2.44 14.21 2.70
C GLU A 77 -2.16 14.17 1.19
N GLY A 78 -3.17 14.54 0.41
CA GLY A 78 -3.07 14.63 -1.05
C GLY A 78 -2.95 13.30 -1.78
N ARG A 79 -3.36 12.18 -1.17
CA ARG A 79 -3.42 10.87 -1.84
C ARG A 79 -4.80 10.61 -2.43
N ASP A 80 -4.84 10.12 -3.66
CA ASP A 80 -6.07 9.72 -4.35
C ASP A 80 -6.34 8.21 -4.17
N VAL A 81 -5.27 7.40 -4.09
CA VAL A 81 -5.36 5.94 -4.02
C VAL A 81 -4.42 5.39 -2.95
N ILE A 82 -4.94 4.49 -2.11
CA ILE A 82 -4.17 3.81 -1.07
C ILE A 82 -4.21 2.30 -1.29
N ILE A 83 -3.04 1.67 -1.39
CA ILE A 83 -2.88 0.23 -1.57
C ILE A 83 -2.36 -0.40 -0.29
N ASN A 84 -3.16 -1.27 0.32
CA ASN A 84 -2.77 -2.03 1.51
C ASN A 84 -2.22 -3.41 1.11
N ALA A 85 -0.92 -3.49 0.85
CA ALA A 85 -0.19 -4.73 0.57
C ALA A 85 0.50 -5.25 1.84
N ILE A 86 -0.29 -5.54 2.89
CA ILE A 86 0.18 -5.88 4.23
C ILE A 86 -0.42 -7.22 4.69
N ALA A 87 0.38 -8.11 5.27
CA ALA A 87 -0.07 -9.46 5.60
C ALA A 87 -1.19 -9.46 6.65
N GLY A 88 -2.20 -10.31 6.44
CA GLY A 88 -3.33 -10.45 7.36
C GLY A 88 -2.90 -11.06 8.69
N ARG A 89 -2.70 -10.22 9.70
CA ARG A 89 -2.28 -10.59 11.05
C ARG A 89 -3.41 -10.32 12.04
N SER A 90 -3.96 -11.37 12.64
CA SER A 90 -5.10 -11.25 13.58
C SER A 90 -4.73 -10.57 14.90
N ASP A 91 -3.45 -10.57 15.26
CA ASP A 91 -2.88 -9.87 16.41
C ASP A 91 -2.71 -8.36 16.18
N GLU A 92 -2.95 -7.86 14.96
CA GLU A 92 -2.85 -6.42 14.61
C GLU A 92 -4.20 -5.72 14.37
N ILE A 93 -5.31 -6.34 14.77
CA ILE A 93 -6.66 -5.76 14.58
C ILE A 93 -6.76 -4.31 15.08
N PRO A 94 -6.24 -3.92 16.27
CA PRO A 94 -6.34 -2.53 16.74
C PRO A 94 -5.68 -1.52 15.81
N PHE A 95 -4.49 -1.82 15.28
CA PHE A 95 -3.81 -1.01 14.27
C PHE A 95 -4.64 -0.93 12.98
N ARG A 96 -5.15 -2.07 12.50
CA ARG A 96 -5.94 -2.13 11.26
C ARG A 96 -7.18 -1.28 11.33
N LEU A 97 -7.90 -1.32 12.45
CA LEU A 97 -9.07 -0.49 12.67
C LEU A 97 -8.70 0.99 12.65
N GLN A 98 -7.64 1.41 13.36
CA GLN A 98 -7.18 2.80 13.33
C GLN A 98 -6.83 3.25 11.90
N TRP A 99 -6.14 2.39 11.14
CA TRP A 99 -5.76 2.68 9.77
C TRP A 99 -6.96 2.80 8.84
N ILE A 100 -7.92 1.88 8.90
CA ILE A 100 -9.13 1.92 8.08
C ILE A 100 -9.94 3.18 8.36
N HIS A 101 -10.13 3.55 9.64
CA HIS A 101 -10.83 4.78 9.96
C HIS A 101 -10.09 6.03 9.47
N ALA A 102 -8.74 6.01 9.43
CA ALA A 102 -7.97 7.15 8.94
C ALA A 102 -8.05 7.32 7.42
N ILE A 103 -8.14 6.23 6.64
CA ILE A 103 -8.25 6.30 5.17
C ILE A 103 -9.66 6.61 4.68
N GLU A 104 -10.69 6.39 5.49
CA GLU A 104 -12.10 6.63 5.15
C GLU A 104 -12.63 8.00 5.61
N ALA A 105 -11.84 8.75 6.39
CA ALA A 105 -12.22 10.04 6.98
C ALA A 105 -12.09 11.21 5.99
#